data_AF-A0A929PVD7-F1
#
_entry.id   AF-A0A929PVD7-F1
#
_cell.length_a   1.000
_cell.length_b   1.000
_cell.length_c   1.000
_cell.angle_alpha   90.00
_cell.angle_beta   90.00
_cell.angle_gamma   90.00
#
_symmetry.space_group_name_H-M   'P 1'
#
loop_
_entity.id
_entity.type
_entity.pdbx_description
1 polymer ?
#
loop_
_entity_poly.entity_id
_entity_poly.type
_entity_poly.pdbx_seq_one_letter_code
_entity_poly.pdbx_strand_id
1 'polypeptide(L)'
;MGKDLHYSIIPFVRRVVENHQAVVSMTLVNDEEFFVFQIERRFGYRSVTVIVSDSYSFGDYEQIIFHPKLSNGGFILIARPEATDYSDNSTHNEVSTGKIGKLLGALNQDDFWNYVQPTNNRT
;
A
#
# COMPACT_ATOMS: atom_id res chain seq x y z
N MET A 1 5.62 14.73 -6.02
CA MET A 1 7.10 14.69 -6.03
C MET A 1 7.53 13.38 -5.38
N GLY A 2 7.79 12.33 -6.16
CA GLY A 2 7.61 10.97 -5.67
C GLY A 2 8.81 10.28 -4.99
N LYS A 3 9.92 10.97 -4.72
CA LYS A 3 11.05 10.40 -3.98
C LYS A 3 11.50 11.17 -2.74
N ASP A 4 10.70 12.13 -2.26
CA ASP A 4 10.98 12.84 -0.99
C ASP A 4 10.41 12.08 0.22
N LEU A 5 10.67 10.78 0.31
CA LEU A 5 10.31 10.01 1.49
C LEU A 5 11.34 10.24 2.60
N HIS A 6 10.85 10.54 3.80
CA HIS A 6 11.69 10.58 4.98
C HIS A 6 12.48 9.26 5.11
N TYR A 7 13.79 9.36 5.34
CA TYR A 7 14.73 8.23 5.25
C TYR A 7 14.35 7.00 6.10
N SER A 8 13.59 7.20 7.18
CA SER A 8 13.12 6.13 8.08
C SER A 8 11.92 5.34 7.54
N ILE A 9 11.20 5.86 6.54
CA ILE A 9 9.96 5.27 6.06
C ILE A 9 10.22 3.92 5.37
N ILE A 10 11.13 3.87 4.41
CA ILE A 10 11.41 2.64 3.66
C ILE A 10 11.92 1.51 4.58
N PRO A 11 12.90 1.74 5.47
CA PRO A 11 13.32 0.73 6.45
C PRO A 11 12.17 0.26 7.35
N PHE A 12 11.31 1.18 7.79
CA PHE A 12 10.15 0.83 8.60
C PHE A 12 9.19 -0.08 7.84
N VAL A 13 8.78 0.33 6.63
CA VAL A 13 7.83 -0.42 5.79
C VAL A 13 8.37 -1.81 5.46
N ARG A 14 9.63 -1.92 5.02
CA ARG A 14 10.27 -3.22 4.76
C ARG A 14 10.22 -4.12 5.99
N ARG A 15 10.65 -3.60 7.14
CA ARG A 15 10.67 -4.37 8.39
C ARG A 15 9.29 -4.93 8.75
N VAL A 16 8.21 -4.16 8.63
CA VAL A 16 6.87 -4.67 9.00
C VAL A 16 6.28 -5.59 7.94
N VAL A 17 6.50 -5.32 6.65
CA VAL A 17 5.95 -6.13 5.55
C VAL A 17 6.69 -7.46 5.42
N GLU A 18 8.02 -7.46 5.45
CA GLU A 18 8.82 -8.69 5.30
C GLU A 18 8.64 -9.66 6.47
N ASN A 19 8.31 -9.16 7.67
CA ASN A 19 7.98 -9.99 8.83
C ASN A 19 6.50 -10.42 8.87
N HIS A 20 5.68 -10.03 7.90
CA HIS A 20 4.27 -10.41 7.86
C HIS A 20 4.09 -11.86 7.38
N GLN A 21 3.26 -12.64 8.07
CA GLN A 21 3.08 -14.07 7.81
C GLN A 21 2.63 -14.39 6.37
N ALA A 22 1.87 -13.49 5.73
CA ALA A 22 1.37 -13.69 4.37
C ALA A 22 2.39 -13.29 3.28
N VAL A 23 3.59 -12.85 3.66
CA VAL A 23 4.61 -12.36 2.71
C VAL A 23 5.72 -13.40 2.52
N VAL A 24 6.10 -13.62 1.27
CA VAL A 24 7.27 -14.41 0.86
C VAL A 24 8.47 -13.49 0.72
N SER A 25 8.33 -12.40 -0.02
CA SER A 25 9.39 -11.43 -0.28
C SER A 25 8.83 -10.06 -0.67
N MET A 26 9.67 -9.04 -0.55
CA MET A 26 9.37 -7.67 -0.95
C MET A 26 10.55 -7.11 -1.76
N THR A 27 10.35 -6.87 -3.05
CA THR A 27 11.38 -6.37 -3.97
C THR A 27 11.07 -4.95 -4.40
N LEU A 28 12.10 -4.11 -4.50
CA LEU A 28 11.94 -2.76 -5.05
C LEU A 28 11.91 -2.87 -6.56
N VAL A 29 10.88 -2.30 -7.19
CA VAL A 29 10.78 -2.16 -8.64
C VAL A 29 11.45 -0.86 -9.04
N ASN A 30 12.21 -0.88 -10.13
CA ASN A 30 12.88 0.31 -10.61
C ASN A 30 11.84 1.29 -11.17
N ASP A 31 11.59 2.37 -10.45
CA ASP A 31 10.77 3.50 -10.88
C ASP A 31 11.52 4.79 -10.54
N GLU A 32 11.60 5.70 -11.50
CA GLU A 32 12.36 6.95 -11.36
C GLU A 32 11.66 7.94 -10.42
N GLU A 33 10.34 7.86 -10.34
CA GLU A 33 9.52 8.84 -9.66
C GLU A 33 9.04 8.34 -8.32
N PHE A 34 8.81 7.04 -8.11
CA PHE A 34 8.17 6.54 -6.89
C PHE A 34 8.93 5.37 -6.26
N PHE A 35 8.65 5.13 -4.97
CA PHE A 35 9.05 3.89 -4.32
C PHE A 35 7.98 2.85 -4.54
N VAL A 36 8.21 1.98 -5.52
CA VAL A 36 7.29 0.90 -5.91
C VAL A 36 7.88 -0.42 -5.44
N PHE A 37 7.08 -1.22 -4.75
CA PHE A 37 7.46 -2.55 -4.30
C PHE A 37 6.56 -3.59 -4.93
N GLN A 38 7.16 -4.73 -5.24
CA GLN A 38 6.43 -5.96 -5.54
C GLN A 38 6.47 -6.85 -4.30
N ILE A 39 5.29 -7.19 -3.77
CA ILE A 39 5.13 -8.08 -2.63
C ILE A 39 4.65 -9.43 -3.15
N GLU A 40 5.51 -10.43 -3.05
CA GLU A 40 5.14 -11.82 -3.29
C GLU A 40 4.49 -12.39 -2.03
N ARG A 41 3.33 -13.01 -2.19
CA ARG A 41 2.50 -13.48 -1.06
C ARG A 41 2.45 -15.01 -0.96
N ARG A 42 2.15 -15.49 0.25
CA ARG A 42 1.96 -16.91 0.56
C ARG A 42 0.52 -17.34 0.28
N PHE A 43 0.24 -18.62 0.53
CA PHE A 43 -1.11 -19.19 0.56
C PHE A 43 -1.87 -19.11 -0.78
N GLY A 44 -1.15 -18.98 -1.90
CA GLY A 44 -1.74 -18.88 -3.23
C GLY A 44 -2.31 -17.50 -3.56
N TYR A 45 -2.10 -16.49 -2.71
CA TYR A 45 -2.55 -15.13 -2.98
C TYR A 45 -1.74 -14.48 -4.11
N ARG A 46 -2.41 -13.69 -4.95
CA ARG A 46 -1.79 -12.94 -6.06
C ARG A 46 -0.74 -11.95 -5.54
N SER A 47 0.34 -11.71 -6.24
CA SER A 47 1.33 -10.71 -5.81
C SER A 47 0.73 -9.29 -5.83
N VAL A 48 1.22 -8.39 -4.96
CA VAL A 48 0.68 -7.04 -4.82
C VAL A 48 1.76 -6.00 -5.12
N THR A 49 1.46 -5.09 -6.04
CA THR A 49 2.28 -3.90 -6.26
C THR A 49 1.89 -2.83 -5.25
N VAL A 50 2.87 -2.28 -4.53
CA VAL A 50 2.67 -1.25 -3.51
C VAL A 50 3.45 0.00 -3.86
N ILE A 51 2.75 1.12 -4.00
CA ILE A 51 3.36 2.44 -4.16
C ILE A 51 3.40 3.13 -2.81
N VAL A 52 4.57 3.58 -2.39
CA VAL A 52 4.75 4.30 -1.11
C VAL A 52 4.74 5.80 -1.38
N SER A 53 3.85 6.51 -0.69
CA SER A 53 3.71 7.96 -0.77
C SER A 53 3.85 8.58 0.62
N ASP A 54 4.58 9.69 0.73
CA ASP A 54 4.72 10.49 1.95
C ASP A 54 3.76 11.70 1.98
N SER A 55 2.83 11.79 1.02
CA SER A 55 1.94 12.93 0.82
C SER A 55 1.10 13.24 2.07
N TYR A 56 0.95 14.53 2.38
CA TYR A 56 0.24 15.01 3.58
C TYR A 56 -1.29 14.87 3.46
N SER A 57 -1.78 15.09 2.24
CA SER A 57 -3.16 14.90 1.83
C SER A 57 -3.19 13.89 0.70
N PHE A 58 -4.20 13.05 0.69
CA PHE A 58 -4.45 12.08 -0.37
C PHE A 58 -5.87 12.32 -0.89
N GLY A 59 -6.00 12.55 -2.19
CA GLY A 59 -7.28 12.79 -2.86
C GLY A 59 -7.25 12.31 -4.32
N ASP A 60 -8.17 12.82 -5.12
CA ASP A 60 -8.40 12.35 -6.50
C ASP A 60 -7.16 12.56 -7.41
N TYR A 61 -6.38 13.61 -7.15
CA TYR A 61 -5.20 13.94 -7.95
C TYR A 61 -4.09 12.89 -7.78
N GLU A 62 -3.83 12.46 -6.54
CA GLU A 62 -2.90 11.38 -6.25
C GLU A 62 -3.35 10.08 -6.90
N GLN A 63 -4.65 9.76 -6.84
CA GLN A 63 -5.19 8.58 -7.51
C GLN A 63 -4.89 8.61 -9.01
N ILE A 64 -5.10 9.73 -9.70
CA ILE A 64 -4.83 9.89 -11.14
C ILE A 64 -3.36 9.64 -11.48
N ILE A 65 -2.42 10.08 -10.63
CA ILE A 65 -0.98 9.90 -10.85
C ILE A 65 -0.57 8.43 -10.68
N PHE A 66 -1.12 7.75 -9.67
CA PHE A 66 -0.70 6.39 -9.32
C PHE A 66 -1.39 5.32 -10.17
N HIS A 67 -2.60 5.61 -10.66
CA HIS A 67 -3.42 4.66 -11.40
C HIS A 67 -2.72 4.01 -12.61
N PRO A 68 -2.00 4.75 -13.47
CA PRO A 68 -1.34 4.17 -14.63
C PRO A 68 -0.25 3.16 -14.25
N LYS A 69 0.32 3.26 -13.04
CA LYS A 69 1.33 2.35 -12.51
C LYS A 69 0.74 1.13 -11.81
N LEU A 70 -0.58 1.13 -11.57
CA LEU A 70 -1.35 0.06 -10.94
C LEU A 70 -2.35 -0.56 -11.93
N SER A 71 -1.95 -0.73 -13.20
CA SER A 71 -2.82 -1.24 -14.26
C SER A 71 -3.37 -2.66 -14.02
N ASN A 72 -2.76 -3.42 -13.10
CA ASN A 72 -3.22 -4.73 -12.65
C ASN A 72 -3.68 -4.72 -11.18
N GLY A 73 -4.14 -3.57 -10.69
CA GLY A 73 -4.45 -3.35 -9.28
C GLY A 73 -3.21 -3.15 -8.42
N GLY A 74 -3.44 -2.83 -7.15
CA GLY A 74 -2.38 -2.73 -6.15
C GLY A 74 -2.74 -1.86 -4.97
N PHE A 75 -1.73 -1.46 -4.21
CA PHE A 75 -1.93 -0.71 -2.97
C PHE A 75 -1.16 0.60 -2.98
N ILE A 76 -1.81 1.68 -2.57
CA ILE A 76 -1.14 2.96 -2.32
C ILE A 76 -1.00 3.15 -0.81
N LEU A 77 0.24 3.09 -0.35
CA LEU A 77 0.61 3.22 1.06
C LEU A 77 0.89 4.67 1.40
N ILE A 78 0.02 5.23 2.25
CA ILE A 78 0.23 6.52 2.90
C ILE A 78 1.15 6.28 4.10
N ALA A 79 2.43 6.59 3.93
CA ALA A 79 3.45 6.21 4.88
C ALA A 79 3.71 7.24 5.98
N ARG A 80 3.30 8.51 5.78
CA ARG A 80 3.46 9.56 6.77
C ARG A 80 2.45 9.34 7.92
N PRO A 81 2.89 9.18 9.18
CA PRO A 81 1.98 8.93 10.30
C PRO A 81 0.95 10.05 10.52
N GLU A 82 1.41 11.29 10.36
CA GLU A 82 0.65 12.53 10.52
C GLU A 82 -0.29 12.85 9.36
N ALA A 83 -0.19 12.13 8.24
CA ALA A 83 -1.10 12.35 7.13
C ALA A 83 -2.55 12.11 7.57
N THR A 84 -3.47 12.82 6.94
CA THR A 84 -4.90 12.65 7.19
C THR A 84 -5.28 11.18 7.04
N ASP A 85 -6.15 10.66 7.91
CA ASP A 85 -6.66 9.31 7.80
C ASP A 85 -7.52 9.18 6.54
N TYR A 86 -6.86 8.84 5.43
CA TYR A 86 -7.48 8.54 4.16
C TYR A 86 -7.39 7.04 3.90
N SER A 87 -8.53 6.44 3.59
CA SER A 87 -8.63 5.04 3.22
C SER A 87 -9.72 4.93 2.18
N ASP A 88 -9.39 4.35 1.04
CA ASP A 88 -10.32 4.12 -0.05
C ASP A 88 -10.04 2.76 -0.70
N ASN A 89 -11.05 2.20 -1.34
CA ASN A 89 -10.99 0.95 -2.09
C ASN A 89 -11.70 1.18 -3.43
N SER A 90 -10.93 1.31 -4.51
CA SER A 90 -11.45 1.33 -5.86
C SER A 90 -11.60 -0.10 -6.38
N THR A 91 -12.78 -0.68 -6.20
CA THR A 91 -13.09 -2.05 -6.64
C THR A 91 -12.97 -2.20 -8.16
N HIS A 92 -13.31 -1.16 -8.93
CA HIS A 92 -13.23 -1.21 -10.40
C HIS A 92 -11.81 -1.39 -10.91
N ASN A 93 -10.83 -0.90 -10.16
CA ASN A 93 -9.44 -0.87 -10.57
C ASN A 93 -8.55 -1.80 -9.74
N GLU A 94 -9.15 -2.56 -8.82
CA GLU A 94 -8.44 -3.42 -7.86
C GLU A 94 -7.38 -2.64 -7.06
N VAL A 95 -7.66 -1.36 -6.73
CA VAL A 95 -6.74 -0.50 -5.99
C VAL A 95 -7.25 -0.24 -4.58
N SER A 96 -6.40 -0.47 -3.58
CA SER A 96 -6.62 0.01 -2.22
C SER A 96 -5.68 1.16 -1.88
N THR A 97 -6.17 2.11 -1.10
CA THR A 97 -5.35 3.16 -0.50
C THR A 97 -5.51 3.13 1.00
N GLY A 98 -4.41 3.33 1.73
CA GLY A 98 -4.46 3.57 3.17
C GLY A 98 -3.11 3.53 3.87
N LYS A 99 -3.15 3.53 5.21
CA LYS A 99 -1.98 3.44 6.07
C LYS A 99 -1.49 1.99 6.22
N ILE A 100 -0.31 1.84 6.85
CA ILE A 100 0.37 0.55 7.02
C ILE A 100 -0.52 -0.53 7.66
N GLY A 101 -1.37 -0.18 8.62
CA GLY A 101 -2.29 -1.13 9.26
C GLY A 101 -3.28 -1.76 8.28
N LYS A 102 -3.82 -0.94 7.35
CA LYS A 102 -4.73 -1.42 6.31
C LYS A 102 -4.00 -2.32 5.31
N LEU A 103 -2.78 -1.95 4.90
CA LEU A 103 -1.96 -2.79 4.03
C LEU A 103 -1.74 -4.18 4.66
N LEU A 104 -1.28 -4.23 5.92
CA LEU A 104 -1.01 -5.49 6.61
C LEU A 104 -2.27 -6.36 6.71
N GLY A 105 -3.43 -5.76 7.00
CA GLY A 105 -4.71 -6.46 6.97
C GLY A 105 -5.05 -7.02 5.58
N ALA A 106 -4.95 -6.17 4.55
CA ALA A 106 -5.27 -6.50 3.16
C ALA A 106 -4.37 -7.62 2.59
N LEU A 107 -3.12 -7.74 3.06
CA LEU A 107 -2.22 -8.82 2.65
C LEU A 107 -2.75 -10.23 2.99
N ASN A 108 -3.68 -10.36 3.94
CA ASN A 108 -4.29 -11.64 4.33
C ASN A 108 -5.51 -12.04 3.48
N GLN A 109 -5.81 -11.32 2.39
CA GLN A 109 -6.92 -11.64 1.48
C GLN A 109 -6.45 -11.58 0.04
N ASP A 110 -6.88 -12.54 -0.79
CA ASP A 110 -6.50 -12.54 -2.21
C ASP A 110 -7.01 -11.27 -2.91
N ASP A 111 -8.30 -10.98 -2.72
CA ASP A 111 -8.98 -9.76 -3.14
C ASP A 111 -8.70 -8.59 -2.18
N PHE A 112 -7.43 -8.20 -2.06
CA PHE A 112 -6.97 -7.20 -1.09
C PHE A 112 -7.71 -5.85 -1.21
N TRP A 113 -8.23 -5.50 -2.41
CA TRP A 113 -9.01 -4.28 -2.63
C TRP A 113 -10.39 -4.29 -1.97
N ASN A 114 -10.89 -5.46 -1.57
CA ASN A 114 -12.14 -5.59 -0.83
C ASN A 114 -11.91 -5.56 0.69
N TYR A 115 -10.66 -5.47 1.16
CA TYR A 115 -10.35 -5.45 2.57
C TYR A 115 -10.89 -4.18 3.24
N VAL A 116 -11.71 -4.36 4.27
CA VAL A 116 -12.20 -3.29 5.14
C VAL A 116 -11.54 -3.46 6.51
N GLN A 117 -10.84 -2.43 6.95
CA GLN A 117 -10.21 -2.44 8.26
C GLN A 117 -11.29 -2.51 9.35
N PRO A 118 -11.16 -3.39 10.36
CA PRO A 118 -12.12 -3.45 11.44
C PRO A 118 -12.15 -2.11 12.17
N THR A 119 -13.32 -1.49 12.22
CA THR A 119 -13.58 -0.33 13.08
C THR A 119 -13.56 -0.82 14.52
N ASN A 120 -12.65 -0.28 15.33
CA ASN A 120 -12.63 -0.51 16.78
C ASN A 120 -13.89 0.13 17.41
N ASN A 121 -15.06 -0.49 17.25
CA ASN A 121 -16.11 -0.37 18.24
C ASN A 121 -15.72 -1.25 19.42
N ARG A 122 -14.76 -0.77 20.21
CA ARG A 122 -14.56 -1.28 21.57
C ARG A 122 -15.84 -0.92 22.34
N THR A 123 -16.71 -1.91 22.49
CA THR A 123 -17.76 -1.91 23.52
C THR A 123 -17.14 -2.27 24.86
#